data_AF-A0A6N6W4R4-F1
#
_entry.id   AF-A0A6N6W4R4-F1
#
_cell.length_a   1.000
_cell.length_b   1.000
_cell.length_c   1.000
_cell.angle_alpha   90.00
_cell.angle_beta   90.00
_cell.angle_gamma   90.00
#
_symmetry.space_group_name_H-M   'P 1'
#
loop_
_entity.id
_entity.type
_entity.pdbx_description
1 polymer ?
#
loop_
_entity_poly.entity_id
_entity_poly.type
_entity_poly.pdbx_seq_one_letter_code
_entity_poly.pdbx_strand_id
1 'polypeptide(L)' 'MSSYGWCAQNGGGTGGLAADNAHAYTVTDRDQLIAALGGNNTPKIICIEGTIDMNADSNGNQMTKAHIGN' A
#
# COMPACT_ATOMS: atom_id res chain seq x y z
N MET A 1 13.37 23.82 18.58
CA MET A 1 12.05 23.38 18.09
C MET A 1 12.24 22.77 16.72
N SER A 2 12.24 21.44 16.60
CA SER A 2 12.36 20.73 15.34
C SER A 2 11.05 20.86 14.57
N SER A 3 10.98 21.75 13.58
CA SER A 3 9.82 21.78 12.68
C SER A 3 9.90 20.57 11.74
N TYR A 4 8.81 19.83 11.60
CA TYR A 4 8.69 18.59 10.81
C TYR A 4 8.79 18.79 9.28
N GLY A 5 9.56 19.78 8.82
CA GLY A 5 9.82 20.07 7.41
C GLY A 5 8.57 20.46 6.61
N TRP A 6 8.68 20.39 5.28
CA TRP A 6 7.62 20.79 4.35
C TRP A 6 6.33 19.98 4.49
N CYS A 7 6.40 18.71 4.89
CA CYS A 7 5.23 17.85 5.07
C CYS A 7 4.27 18.39 6.14
N ALA A 8 4.77 19.17 7.11
CA ALA A 8 3.96 19.75 8.18
C ALA A 8 3.35 21.12 7.84
N GLN A 9 3.61 21.65 6.64
CA GLN A 9 2.97 22.88 6.20
C GLN A 9 1.44 22.69 6.08
N ASN A 10 0.66 23.73 6.39
CA ASN A 10 -0.80 23.78 6.19
C ASN A 10 -1.60 22.63 6.83
N GLY A 11 -1.28 22.27 8.07
CA GLY A 11 -2.01 21.23 8.82
C GLY A 11 -1.39 19.83 8.73
N GLY A 12 -0.40 19.65 7.86
CA GLY A 12 0.43 18.45 7.82
C GLY A 12 -0.17 17.22 7.14
N GLY A 13 0.67 16.30 6.69
CA GLY A 13 0.24 14.99 6.21
C GLY A 13 0.07 13.98 7.34
N THR A 14 -1.13 13.43 7.52
CA THR A 14 -1.41 12.38 8.53
C THR A 14 -1.47 10.96 7.95
N GLY A 15 -1.54 10.82 6.62
CA GLY A 15 -1.69 9.53 5.96
C GLY A 15 -2.94 8.78 6.42
N GLY A 16 -2.77 7.53 6.85
CA GLY A 16 -3.85 6.66 7.32
C GLY A 16 -4.22 6.79 8.79
N LEU A 17 -3.74 7.80 9.52
CA LEU A 17 -3.87 7.88 10.99
C LEU A 17 -5.31 7.76 11.52
N ALA A 18 -6.31 8.15 10.72
CA ALA A 18 -7.73 8.07 11.08
C ALA A 18 -8.42 6.76 10.64
N ALA A 19 -7.65 5.74 10.23
CA ALA A 19 -8.20 4.43 9.86
C ALA A 19 -8.94 3.80 11.04
N ASP A 20 -10.11 3.24 10.77
CA ASP A 20 -10.79 2.38 11.72
C ASP A 20 -10.24 0.94 11.64
N ASN A 21 -10.72 0.07 12.53
CA ASN A 21 -10.27 -1.33 12.58
C ASN A 21 -10.63 -2.13 11.33
N ALA A 22 -11.65 -1.73 10.55
CA ALA A 22 -12.00 -2.39 9.30
C ALA A 22 -11.08 -2.00 8.14
N HIS A 23 -10.31 -0.93 8.31
CA HIS A 23 -9.33 -0.42 7.34
C HIS A 23 -7.88 -0.56 7.82
N ALA A 24 -7.63 -1.48 8.76
CA ALA A 24 -6.31 -1.93 9.17
C ALA A 24 -6.05 -3.34 8.61
N TYR A 25 -5.07 -3.45 7.72
CA TYR A 25 -4.77 -4.68 6.99
C TYR A 25 -3.32 -5.12 7.25
N THR A 26 -3.09 -6.43 7.36
CA THR A 26 -1.76 -7.03 7.16
C THR A 26 -1.78 -7.78 5.84
N VAL A 27 -0.79 -7.55 4.99
CA VAL A 27 -0.73 -8.12 3.65
C VAL A 27 0.62 -8.78 3.38
N THR A 28 0.59 -9.93 2.72
CA THR A 28 1.77 -10.76 2.42
C THR A 28 2.03 -10.95 0.93
N ASP A 29 1.09 -10.52 0.07
CA ASP A 29 1.19 -10.69 -1.38
C ASP A 29 0.58 -9.51 -2.16
N ARG A 30 0.76 -9.54 -3.49
CA ARG A 30 0.36 -8.46 -4.40
C ARG A 30 -1.15 -8.26 -4.44
N ASP A 31 -1.92 -9.34 -4.43
CA ASP A 31 -3.37 -9.27 -4.58
C ASP A 31 -4.03 -8.73 -3.30
N GLN A 32 -3.55 -9.15 -2.14
CA GLN A 32 -3.95 -8.59 -0.85
C GLN A 32 -3.64 -7.10 -0.77
N LEU A 33 -2.46 -6.67 -1.22
CA LEU A 33 -2.08 -5.25 -1.25
C LEU A 33 -3.02 -4.45 -2.17
N ILE A 34 -3.31 -4.93 -3.37
CA ILE A 34 -4.23 -4.26 -4.31
C ILE A 34 -5.64 -4.17 -3.73
N ALA A 35 -6.13 -5.25 -3.12
CA ALA A 35 -7.44 -5.27 -2.47
C ALA A 35 -7.52 -4.27 -1.32
N ALA A 36 -6.49 -4.21 -0.46
CA ALA A 36 -6.42 -3.28 0.66
C ALA A 36 -6.37 -1.81 0.20
N LEU A 37 -5.73 -1.51 -0.95
CA LEU A 37 -5.69 -0.17 -1.52
C LEU A 37 -7.10 0.31 -1.97
N GLY A 38 -7.89 -0.57 -2.60
CA GLY A 38 -9.33 -0.37 -2.85
C GLY A 38 -9.73 0.84 -3.71
N GLY A 39 -8.77 1.60 -4.26
CA GLY A 39 -9.00 2.73 -5.17
C GLY A 39 -9.73 3.94 -4.56
N ASN A 40 -9.86 4.02 -3.23
CA ASN A 40 -10.61 5.08 -2.54
C ASN A 40 -9.74 5.84 -1.52
N ASN A 41 -10.26 6.99 -1.07
CA ASN A 41 -9.58 7.88 -0.13
C ASN A 41 -9.90 7.60 1.36
N THR A 42 -10.60 6.51 1.69
CA THR A 42 -10.84 6.15 3.09
C THR A 42 -9.49 5.95 3.80
N PRO A 43 -9.24 6.59 4.96
CA PRO A 43 -8.02 6.36 5.72
C PRO A 43 -7.82 4.88 6.01
N LYS A 44 -6.61 4.38 5.78
CA LYS A 44 -6.28 2.97 5.92
C LYS A 44 -4.83 2.77 6.36
N ILE A 45 -4.59 1.74 7.14
CA ILE A 45 -3.25 1.28 7.53
C ILE A 45 -3.02 -0.07 6.86
N ILE A 46 -1.93 -0.19 6.09
CA ILE A 46 -1.55 -1.42 5.41
C ILE A 46 -0.16 -1.81 5.90
N CYS A 47 -0.09 -2.85 6.72
CA CYS A 47 1.14 -3.43 7.23
C CYS A 47 1.65 -4.50 6.25
N ILE A 48 2.87 -4.34 5.76
CA ILE A 48 3.51 -5.32 4.88
C ILE A 48 4.21 -6.36 5.75
N GLU A 49 3.82 -7.63 5.61
CA GLU A 49 4.49 -8.75 6.26
C GLU A 49 5.35 -9.50 5.23
N GLY A 50 6.66 -9.33 5.32
CA GLY A 50 7.62 -9.95 4.41
C GLY A 50 7.84 -9.16 3.12
N THR A 51 7.98 -9.88 2.00
CA THR A 51 8.28 -9.31 0.67
C THR A 51 7.10 -9.53 -0.25
N ILE A 52 6.64 -8.46 -0.90
CA ILE A 52 5.62 -8.52 -1.94
C ILE A 52 6.28 -8.34 -3.30
N ASP A 53 6.23 -9.38 -4.14
CA ASP A 53 6.63 -9.27 -5.54
C ASP A 53 5.50 -8.61 -6.35
N MET A 54 5.71 -7.35 -6.74
CA MET A 54 4.75 -6.59 -7.55
C MET A 54 4.72 -7.02 -9.01
N ASN A 55 5.70 -7.80 -9.45
CA ASN A 55 5.81 -8.37 -10.79
C ASN A 55 5.37 -9.85 -10.77
N ALA A 56 4.30 -10.15 -10.02
CA ALA A 56 3.61 -11.43 -10.03
C ALA A 56 2.22 -11.32 -10.68
N ASP A 57 1.75 -12.41 -11.28
CA ASP A 57 0.37 -12.54 -11.73
C ASP A 57 -0.59 -12.74 -10.54
N SER A 58 -1.90 -12.84 -10.82
CA SER A 58 -2.93 -13.07 -9.79
C SER A 58 -2.90 -14.47 -9.15
N ASN A 59 -2.00 -15.35 -9.60
CA ASN A 59 -1.77 -16.65 -8.98
C ASN A 59 -0.47 -16.63 -8.13
N GLY A 60 0.19 -15.46 -8.02
CA GLY A 60 1.47 -15.31 -7.33
C GLY A 60 2.67 -15.80 -8.13
N ASN A 61 2.51 -16.13 -9.42
CA ASN A 61 3.63 -16.53 -10.26
C ASN A 61 4.39 -15.31 -10.77
N GLN A 62 5.71 -15.37 -10.74
CA GLN A 62 6.55 -14.30 -11.26
C GLN A 62 6.29 -14.07 -12.76
N MET A 63 5.94 -12.84 -13.10
CA MET A 63 5.84 -12.37 -14.47
C MET A 63 7.25 -12.17 -15.05
N THR A 64 7.38 -12.48 -16.33
CA THR A 64 8.63 -12.32 -17.09
C THR A 64 8.33 -11.49 -18.34
N LYS A 65 9.37 -11.12 -19.08
CA LYS A 65 9.21 -10.45 -20.38
C LYS A 65 8.24 -11.16 -21.32
N ALA A 66 8.21 -12.50 -21.29
CA ALA A 66 7.29 -13.30 -22.11
C ALA A 66 5.81 -13.05 -21.79
N HIS A 67 5.49 -12.60 -20.58
CA HIS A 67 4.13 -12.36 -20.10
C HIS A 67 3.60 -10.96 -20.45
N ILE A 68 4.46 -9.98 -20.73
CA ILE A 68 4.06 -8.56 -20.91
C ILE A 68 4.18 -8.04 -22.35
N GLY A 69 4.63 -8.86 -23.29
CA GLY A 69 4.82 -8.47 -24.70
C GLY A 69 6.12 -7.68 -24.92
N ASN A 70 6.60 -7.70 -26.16
CA ASN A 70 7.91 -7.18 -26.58
C ASN A 70 7.85 -5.70 -26.96
#